data_AF-A0A9X5EF77-F1
#
_entry.id   AF-A0A9X5EF77-F1
#
_cell.length_a   1.000
_cell.length_b   1.000
_cell.length_c   1.000
_cell.angle_alpha   90.00
_cell.angle_beta   90.00
_cell.angle_gamma   90.00
#
_symmetry.space_group_name_H-M   'P 1'
#
loop_
_entity.id
_entity.type
_entity.pdbx_description
1 polymer ?
#
loop_
_entity_poly.entity_id
_entity_poly.type
_entity_poly.pdbx_seq_one_letter_code
_entity_poly.pdbx_strand_id
1 'polypeptide(L)'
;MEPWRSLAHIKHELNIAPEVLGRDEVCEELRRMITSLHPDKSGGEFASESDKDRYLRASSALAFIESQSVSTQELISVSNMPVLVAAIVKAVRSSETESTTQLRANLISDSRSYVSRRALLPRIGSSVFGAICLCLLTFPEKFGSNPLIGRFVSSPDASIVLLSAVMLSAMFFAMTWYGERRTESAVEYWSSDACLSVIWEALMSEGARSAGHISEITAGDIYRVIDMLSSGYYRRLVSTPIFRPYASMLGARLDHASVEKIAALQIQRLIERGVISRVERPSLETRYKVELDGRPMGWS
;
A
#
# COMPACT_ATOMS: atom_id res chain seq x y z
N MET A 1 -43.25 8.00 -2.13
CA MET A 1 -43.51 6.73 -1.42
C MET A 1 -44.34 7.05 -0.20
N GLU A 2 -45.47 6.37 0.00
CA GLU A 2 -46.26 6.56 1.23
C GLU A 2 -45.52 5.96 2.44
N PRO A 3 -45.60 6.60 3.62
CA PRO A 3 -44.95 6.07 4.81
C PRO A 3 -45.65 4.80 5.32
N TRP A 4 -44.87 3.82 5.76
CA TRP A 4 -45.38 2.61 6.41
C TRP A 4 -46.10 2.97 7.72
N ARG A 5 -47.25 2.34 7.96
CA ARG A 5 -48.14 2.68 9.09
C ARG A 5 -48.26 1.54 10.10
N SER A 6 -48.19 0.30 9.64
CA SER A 6 -48.30 -0.90 10.48
C SER A 6 -47.79 -2.14 9.74
N LEU A 7 -47.56 -3.23 10.48
CA LEU A 7 -47.23 -4.54 9.91
C LEU A 7 -48.34 -5.06 8.97
N ALA A 8 -49.61 -4.77 9.26
CA ALA A 8 -50.73 -5.12 8.39
C ALA A 8 -50.69 -4.35 7.06
N HIS A 9 -50.28 -3.08 7.08
CA HIS A 9 -50.09 -2.27 5.88
C HIS A 9 -48.98 -2.85 4.98
N ILE A 10 -47.86 -3.27 5.58
CA ILE A 10 -46.73 -3.89 4.87
C ILE A 10 -47.15 -5.22 4.23
N LYS A 11 -47.88 -6.07 4.96
CA LYS A 11 -48.36 -7.37 4.44
C LYS A 11 -49.27 -7.19 3.22
N HIS A 12 -50.18 -6.22 3.28
CA HIS A 12 -51.12 -5.92 2.20
C HIS A 12 -50.42 -5.35 0.96
N GLU A 13 -49.55 -4.36 1.13
CA GLU A 13 -48.83 -3.70 0.03
C GLU A 13 -47.83 -4.61 -0.69
N LEU A 14 -47.16 -5.51 0.05
CA LEU A 14 -46.15 -6.42 -0.51
C LEU A 14 -46.70 -7.80 -0.85
N ASN A 15 -48.01 -8.00 -0.74
CA ASN A 15 -48.72 -9.25 -1.01
C ASN A 15 -48.12 -10.46 -0.26
N ILE A 16 -47.71 -10.24 1.00
CA ILE A 16 -47.21 -11.28 1.90
C ILE A 16 -48.42 -12.04 2.46
N ALA A 17 -48.39 -13.37 2.43
CA ALA A 17 -49.54 -14.21 2.78
C ALA A 17 -50.18 -13.79 4.13
N PRO A 18 -51.52 -13.63 4.18
CA PRO A 18 -52.21 -13.06 5.35
C PRO A 18 -52.28 -14.02 6.55
N GLU A 19 -51.90 -15.28 6.39
CA GLU A 19 -52.00 -16.30 7.44
C GLU A 19 -50.84 -16.17 8.44
N VAL A 20 -51.17 -15.64 9.63
CA VAL A 20 -50.49 -15.79 10.93
C VAL A 20 -48.95 -15.69 10.93
N LEU A 21 -48.35 -14.83 10.09
CA LEU A 21 -46.91 -14.57 10.20
C LEU A 21 -46.60 -13.60 11.35
N GLY A 22 -45.79 -14.03 12.31
CA GLY A 22 -45.21 -13.18 13.36
C GLY A 22 -44.28 -12.12 12.78
N ARG A 23 -43.87 -11.14 13.61
CA ARG A 23 -42.96 -10.05 13.18
C ARG A 23 -41.67 -10.60 12.54
N ASP A 24 -41.08 -11.61 13.14
CA ASP A 24 -39.81 -12.21 12.70
C ASP A 24 -39.97 -12.93 11.36
N GLU A 25 -41.11 -13.58 11.16
CA GLU A 25 -41.41 -14.28 9.91
C GLU A 25 -41.69 -13.30 8.76
N VAL A 26 -42.26 -12.12 9.06
CA VAL A 26 -42.37 -11.02 8.09
C VAL A 26 -40.99 -10.46 7.73
N CYS A 27 -40.08 -10.33 8.70
CA CYS A 27 -38.71 -9.90 8.45
C CYS A 27 -37.94 -10.90 7.56
N GLU A 28 -38.07 -12.20 7.82
CA GLU A 28 -37.43 -13.23 7.01
C GLU A 28 -37.95 -13.24 5.58
N GLU A 29 -39.26 -13.08 5.37
CA GLU A 29 -39.83 -13.03 4.02
C GLU A 29 -39.41 -11.75 3.27
N LEU A 30 -39.29 -10.61 3.97
CA LEU A 30 -38.73 -9.38 3.40
C LEU A 30 -37.26 -9.54 3.00
N ARG A 31 -36.44 -10.18 3.85
CA ARG A 31 -35.02 -10.49 3.53
C ARG A 31 -34.90 -11.40 2.33
N ARG A 32 -35.79 -12.40 2.23
CA ARG A 32 -35.87 -13.30 1.08
C ARG A 32 -36.21 -12.55 -0.20
N MET A 33 -37.17 -11.63 -0.15
CA MET A 33 -37.57 -10.78 -1.28
C MET A 33 -36.44 -9.81 -1.71
N ILE A 34 -35.73 -9.20 -0.76
CA ILE A 34 -34.57 -8.34 -1.04
C ILE A 34 -33.44 -9.16 -1.70
N THR A 35 -33.19 -10.37 -1.19
CA THR A 35 -32.14 -11.26 -1.70
C THR A 35 -32.46 -11.82 -3.08
N SER A 36 -33.73 -12.03 -3.43
CA SER A 36 -34.14 -12.47 -4.76
C SER A 36 -34.09 -11.34 -5.80
N LEU A 37 -34.37 -10.10 -5.39
CA LEU A 37 -34.40 -8.92 -6.26
C LEU A 37 -33.08 -8.12 -6.29
N HIS A 38 -32.01 -8.61 -5.64
CA HIS A 38 -30.75 -7.89 -5.51
C HIS A 38 -30.01 -7.73 -6.85
N PRO A 39 -29.52 -6.52 -7.22
CA PRO A 39 -28.89 -6.26 -8.51
C PRO A 39 -27.53 -6.98 -8.69
N ASP A 40 -26.84 -7.34 -7.61
CA ASP A 40 -25.59 -8.15 -7.69
C ASP A 40 -25.78 -9.50 -8.41
N LYS A 41 -26.99 -10.08 -8.38
CA LYS A 41 -27.28 -11.32 -9.09
C LYS A 41 -27.44 -11.15 -10.60
N SER A 42 -27.58 -9.89 -11.05
CA SER A 42 -27.83 -9.51 -12.43
C SER A 42 -26.73 -8.59 -12.98
N GLY A 43 -25.54 -8.58 -12.37
CA GLY A 43 -24.40 -7.79 -12.85
C GLY A 43 -24.47 -6.30 -12.53
N GLY A 44 -25.25 -5.89 -11.54
CA GLY A 44 -25.34 -4.51 -11.06
C GLY A 44 -26.56 -3.72 -11.55
N GLU A 45 -27.43 -4.32 -12.38
CA GLU A 45 -28.67 -3.70 -12.86
C GLU A 45 -29.91 -4.51 -12.44
N PHE A 46 -31.01 -3.82 -12.14
CA PHE A 46 -32.30 -4.47 -11.87
C PHE A 46 -32.92 -4.97 -13.17
N ALA A 47 -33.52 -6.17 -13.15
CA ALA A 47 -34.12 -6.77 -14.35
C ALA A 47 -35.30 -5.96 -14.92
N SER A 48 -35.98 -5.17 -14.08
CA SER A 48 -37.05 -4.24 -14.49
C SER A 48 -37.21 -3.09 -13.50
N GLU A 49 -37.82 -1.98 -13.93
CA GLU A 49 -38.13 -0.84 -13.04
C GLU A 49 -39.15 -1.25 -11.94
N SER A 50 -40.03 -2.22 -12.25
CA SER A 50 -40.93 -2.81 -11.26
C SER A 50 -40.21 -3.60 -10.17
N ASP A 51 -39.10 -4.27 -10.49
CA ASP A 51 -38.30 -5.02 -9.52
C ASP A 51 -37.52 -4.10 -8.60
N LYS A 52 -37.02 -2.98 -9.15
CA LYS A 52 -36.38 -1.90 -8.39
C LYS A 52 -37.36 -1.26 -7.39
N ASP A 53 -38.58 -0.96 -7.83
CA ASP A 53 -39.61 -0.42 -6.95
C ASP A 53 -40.00 -1.39 -5.83
N ARG A 54 -40.14 -2.68 -6.14
CA ARG A 54 -40.40 -3.72 -5.14
C ARG A 54 -39.25 -3.90 -4.16
N TYR A 55 -38.02 -3.88 -4.64
CA TYR A 55 -36.82 -3.95 -3.80
C TYR A 55 -36.74 -2.77 -2.82
N LEU A 56 -36.93 -1.55 -3.31
CA LEU A 56 -36.90 -0.35 -2.48
C LEU A 56 -38.04 -0.34 -1.44
N ARG A 57 -39.24 -0.78 -1.82
CA ARG A 57 -40.36 -0.93 -0.89
C ARG A 57 -40.06 -1.98 0.18
N ALA A 58 -39.58 -3.16 -0.19
CA ALA A 58 -39.23 -4.22 0.77
C ALA A 58 -38.11 -3.78 1.74
N SER A 59 -37.08 -3.09 1.23
CA SER A 59 -35.99 -2.53 2.05
C SER A 59 -36.49 -1.47 3.02
N SER A 60 -37.34 -0.55 2.55
CA SER A 60 -37.92 0.49 3.43
C SER A 60 -38.87 -0.08 4.48
N ALA A 61 -39.61 -1.15 4.16
CA ALA A 61 -40.50 -1.84 5.10
C ALA A 61 -39.69 -2.55 6.19
N LEU A 62 -38.58 -3.20 5.83
CA LEU A 62 -37.67 -3.84 6.76
C LEU A 62 -37.03 -2.80 7.71
N ALA A 63 -36.56 -1.68 7.17
CA ALA A 63 -36.03 -0.58 7.98
C ALA A 63 -37.09 -0.01 8.95
N PHE A 64 -38.35 0.09 8.54
CA PHE A 64 -39.44 0.50 9.41
C PHE A 64 -39.65 -0.50 10.56
N ILE A 65 -39.67 -1.80 10.27
CA ILE A 65 -39.81 -2.83 11.31
C ILE A 65 -38.61 -2.81 12.26
N GLU A 66 -37.38 -2.68 11.76
CA GLU A 66 -36.18 -2.58 12.60
C GLU A 66 -36.17 -1.30 13.46
N SER A 67 -36.68 -0.18 12.93
CA SER A 67 -36.80 1.07 13.69
C SER A 67 -37.83 0.97 14.83
N GLN A 68 -38.90 0.18 14.67
CA GLN A 68 -39.87 -0.09 15.73
C GLN A 68 -39.33 -1.04 16.82
N SER A 69 -38.27 -1.83 16.56
CA SER A 69 -37.64 -2.67 17.60
C SER A 69 -36.82 -1.85 18.59
N VAL A 70 -36.34 -0.69 18.16
CA VAL A 70 -35.56 0.23 19.00
C VAL A 70 -36.47 0.94 20.03
N SER A 71 -37.80 0.98 19.83
CA SER A 71 -38.73 1.69 20.72
C SER A 71 -39.45 0.82 21.77
N THR A 72 -39.27 -0.50 21.79
CA THR A 72 -39.84 -1.37 22.83
C THR A 72 -38.72 -2.04 23.61
N GLN A 73 -38.28 -1.36 24.68
CA GLN A 73 -37.86 -1.91 25.98
C GLN A 73 -37.41 -3.39 26.06
N GLU A 74 -36.46 -3.80 25.25
CA GLU A 74 -35.55 -4.89 25.64
C GLU A 74 -34.24 -4.26 26.08
N LEU A 75 -34.09 -4.23 27.41
CA LEU A 75 -32.85 -3.92 28.10
C LEU A 75 -31.72 -4.71 27.43
N ILE A 76 -30.87 -4.02 26.67
CA ILE A 76 -29.52 -4.49 26.38
C ILE A 76 -28.90 -4.72 27.75
N SER A 77 -28.76 -5.98 28.15
CA SER A 77 -28.12 -6.34 29.40
C SER A 77 -26.75 -5.67 29.41
N VAL A 78 -26.47 -4.87 30.44
CA VAL A 78 -25.22 -4.13 30.62
C VAL A 78 -24.00 -5.07 30.55
N SER A 79 -24.20 -6.38 30.74
CA SER A 79 -23.22 -7.45 30.51
C SER A 79 -22.69 -7.57 29.08
N ASN A 80 -23.44 -7.11 28.07
CA ASN A 80 -23.12 -7.34 26.65
C ASN A 80 -22.49 -6.10 25.97
N MET A 81 -22.54 -4.93 26.62
CA MET A 81 -21.83 -3.72 26.17
C MET A 81 -20.32 -3.93 25.97
N PRO A 82 -19.59 -4.63 26.85
CA PRO A 82 -18.15 -4.88 26.65
C PRO A 82 -17.88 -5.73 25.41
N VAL A 83 -18.76 -6.69 25.09
CA VAL A 83 -18.62 -7.57 23.92
C VAL A 83 -18.86 -6.79 22.63
N LEU A 84 -19.86 -5.91 22.62
CA LEU A 84 -20.21 -5.10 21.46
C LEU A 84 -19.17 -4.00 21.21
N VAL A 85 -18.66 -3.36 22.27
CA VAL A 85 -17.54 -2.42 22.19
C VAL A 85 -16.26 -3.14 21.73
N ALA A 86 -15.96 -4.33 22.25
CA ALA A 86 -14.82 -5.11 21.80
C ALA A 86 -14.96 -5.53 20.33
N ALA A 87 -16.16 -5.89 19.87
CA ALA A 87 -16.44 -6.23 18.47
C ALA A 87 -16.29 -5.01 17.54
N ILE A 88 -16.78 -3.84 17.93
CA ILE A 88 -16.62 -2.58 17.17
C ILE A 88 -15.15 -2.17 17.15
N VAL A 89 -14.47 -2.17 18.29
CA VAL A 89 -13.03 -1.85 18.36
C VAL A 89 -12.23 -2.84 17.51
N LYS A 90 -12.59 -4.13 17.52
CA LYS A 90 -11.95 -5.14 16.68
C LYS A 90 -12.23 -4.91 15.20
N ALA A 91 -13.45 -4.57 14.81
CA ALA A 91 -13.85 -4.30 13.42
C ALA A 91 -13.19 -3.03 12.86
N VAL A 92 -13.10 -1.97 13.68
CA VAL A 92 -12.39 -0.73 13.33
C VAL A 92 -10.89 -1.01 13.17
N ARG A 93 -10.27 -1.72 14.13
CA ARG A 93 -8.85 -2.09 14.04
C ARG A 93 -8.55 -3.01 12.86
N SER A 94 -9.44 -3.95 12.52
CA SER A 94 -9.25 -4.80 11.34
C SER A 94 -9.30 -3.99 10.04
N SER A 95 -10.19 -3.00 9.95
CA SER A 95 -10.27 -2.11 8.78
C SER A 95 -9.02 -1.23 8.64
N GLU A 96 -8.49 -0.71 9.75
CA GLU A 96 -7.24 0.06 9.76
C GLU A 96 -6.03 -0.80 9.39
N THR A 97 -5.94 -2.02 9.93
CA THR A 97 -4.85 -2.96 9.62
C THR A 97 -4.89 -3.40 8.15
N GLU A 98 -6.08 -3.64 7.58
CA GLU A 98 -6.23 -3.92 6.15
C GLU A 98 -5.77 -2.72 5.31
N SER A 99 -6.06 -1.50 5.76
CA SER A 99 -5.64 -0.27 5.07
C SER A 99 -4.11 -0.11 5.06
N THR A 100 -3.40 -0.38 6.17
CA THR A 100 -1.93 -0.30 6.21
C THR A 100 -1.25 -1.39 5.41
N THR A 101 -1.82 -2.60 5.41
CA THR A 101 -1.32 -3.72 4.63
C THR A 101 -1.46 -3.46 3.13
N GLN A 102 -2.61 -2.91 2.70
CA GLN A 102 -2.82 -2.46 1.32
C GLN A 102 -1.91 -1.28 0.94
N LEU A 103 -1.72 -0.31 1.83
CA LEU A 103 -0.79 0.81 1.61
C LEU A 103 0.64 0.30 1.37
N ARG A 104 1.08 -0.67 2.17
CA ARG A 104 2.40 -1.29 2.03
C ARG A 104 2.53 -2.04 0.71
N ALA A 105 1.52 -2.82 0.33
CA ALA A 105 1.51 -3.57 -0.92
C ALA A 105 1.61 -2.63 -2.14
N ASN A 106 0.83 -1.54 -2.13
CA ASN A 106 0.86 -0.51 -3.17
C ASN A 106 2.20 0.23 -3.22
N LEU A 107 2.80 0.51 -2.06
CA LEU A 107 4.11 1.15 -1.99
C LEU A 107 5.21 0.27 -2.61
N ILE A 108 5.21 -1.02 -2.29
CA ILE A 108 6.18 -1.98 -2.83
C ILE A 108 5.97 -2.13 -4.34
N SER A 109 4.73 -2.31 -4.81
CA SER A 109 4.44 -2.46 -6.24
C SER A 109 4.81 -1.20 -7.05
N ASP A 110 4.48 -0.01 -6.53
CA ASP A 110 4.84 1.27 -7.15
C ASP A 110 6.35 1.43 -7.24
N SER A 111 7.08 1.15 -6.16
CA SER A 111 8.54 1.24 -6.13
C SER A 111 9.19 0.29 -7.13
N ARG A 112 8.67 -0.94 -7.26
CA ARG A 112 9.15 -1.93 -8.23
C ARG A 112 8.95 -1.42 -9.65
N SER A 113 7.78 -0.87 -9.95
CA SER A 113 7.46 -0.34 -11.27
C SER A 113 8.37 0.84 -11.64
N TYR A 114 8.65 1.74 -10.68
CA TYR A 114 9.49 2.90 -10.89
C TYR A 114 10.97 2.53 -11.11
N VAL A 115 11.53 1.70 -10.21
CA VAL A 115 12.92 1.23 -10.31
C VAL A 115 13.12 0.43 -11.60
N SER A 116 12.17 -0.46 -11.93
CA SER A 116 12.22 -1.27 -13.14
C SER A 116 12.25 -0.39 -14.40
N ARG A 117 11.41 0.65 -14.50
CA ARG A 117 11.40 1.59 -15.63
C ARG A 117 12.73 2.32 -15.81
N ARG A 118 13.36 2.74 -14.72
CA ARG A 118 14.65 3.44 -14.76
C ARG A 118 15.81 2.51 -15.14
N ALA A 119 15.80 1.26 -14.68
CA ALA A 119 16.84 0.28 -14.96
C ALA A 119 16.63 -0.46 -16.30
N LEU A 120 15.44 -0.41 -16.90
CA LEU A 120 15.07 -1.13 -18.11
C LEU A 120 15.98 -0.81 -19.30
N LEU A 121 16.16 0.48 -19.61
CA LEU A 121 16.98 0.93 -20.74
C LEU A 121 18.44 0.46 -20.66
N PRO A 122 19.19 0.74 -19.57
CA PRO A 122 20.58 0.30 -19.48
C PRO A 122 20.71 -1.22 -19.42
N ARG A 123 19.76 -1.94 -18.80
CA ARG A 123 19.78 -3.41 -18.71
C ARG A 123 19.53 -4.09 -20.06
N ILE A 124 18.51 -3.62 -20.80
CA ILE A 124 18.23 -4.15 -22.15
C ILE A 124 19.35 -3.75 -23.10
N GLY A 125 19.79 -2.49 -23.06
CA GLY A 125 20.85 -1.98 -23.91
C GLY A 125 22.15 -2.76 -23.74
N SER A 126 22.58 -3.02 -22.50
CA SER A 126 23.77 -3.85 -22.23
C SER A 126 23.56 -5.31 -22.66
N SER A 127 22.40 -5.91 -22.40
CA SER A 127 22.14 -7.29 -22.83
C SER A 127 22.18 -7.44 -24.36
N VAL A 128 21.57 -6.52 -25.10
CA VAL A 128 21.52 -6.56 -26.57
C VAL A 128 22.89 -6.29 -27.15
N PHE A 129 23.59 -5.26 -26.66
CA PHE A 129 24.94 -4.96 -27.10
C PHE A 129 25.90 -6.12 -26.84
N GLY A 130 25.84 -6.71 -25.64
CA GLY A 130 26.64 -7.88 -25.27
C GLY A 130 26.33 -9.08 -26.17
N ALA A 131 25.06 -9.33 -26.49
CA ALA A 131 24.66 -10.41 -27.39
C ALA A 131 25.17 -10.19 -28.83
N ILE A 132 25.15 -8.95 -29.33
CA ILE A 132 25.71 -8.61 -30.64
C ILE A 132 27.22 -8.83 -30.65
N CYS A 133 27.95 -8.35 -29.64
CA CYS A 133 29.39 -8.56 -29.54
C CYS A 133 29.75 -10.04 -29.42
N LEU A 134 28.98 -10.80 -28.65
CA LEU A 134 29.15 -12.24 -28.51
C LEU A 134 28.89 -12.96 -29.85
N CYS A 135 27.85 -12.58 -30.58
CA CYS A 135 27.53 -13.14 -31.90
C CYS A 135 28.65 -12.89 -32.92
N LEU A 136 29.19 -11.66 -32.95
CA LEU A 136 30.33 -11.31 -33.79
C LEU A 136 31.60 -12.11 -33.42
N LEU A 137 31.78 -12.39 -32.13
CA LEU A 137 32.90 -13.19 -31.62
C LEU A 137 32.74 -14.68 -31.95
N THR A 138 31.54 -15.23 -31.85
CA THR A 138 31.27 -16.67 -32.05
C THR A 138 31.12 -17.07 -33.52
N PHE A 139 30.66 -16.15 -34.38
CA PHE A 139 30.40 -16.42 -35.80
C PHE A 139 31.12 -15.46 -36.74
N PRO A 140 32.45 -15.31 -36.64
CA PRO A 140 33.19 -14.33 -37.43
C PRO A 140 33.08 -14.59 -38.95
N GLU A 141 33.02 -15.85 -39.35
CA GLU A 141 32.93 -16.29 -40.75
C GLU A 141 31.64 -15.83 -41.45
N LYS A 142 30.55 -15.66 -40.70
CA LYS A 142 29.25 -15.23 -41.27
C LYS A 142 29.26 -13.77 -41.72
N PHE A 143 30.22 -12.97 -41.24
CA PHE A 143 30.30 -11.53 -41.51
C PHE A 143 31.43 -11.15 -42.48
N GLY A 144 32.19 -12.13 -42.99
CA GLY A 144 33.31 -11.87 -43.90
C GLY A 144 32.93 -11.20 -45.22
N SER A 145 31.67 -11.33 -45.67
CA SER A 145 31.15 -10.66 -46.87
C SER A 145 30.81 -9.19 -46.68
N ASN A 146 30.76 -8.69 -45.44
CA ASN A 146 30.44 -7.30 -45.14
C ASN A 146 31.71 -6.43 -45.16
N PRO A 147 31.77 -5.36 -45.97
CA PRO A 147 32.99 -4.56 -46.14
C PRO A 147 33.42 -3.80 -44.88
N LEU A 148 32.51 -3.53 -43.95
CA LEU A 148 32.81 -2.83 -42.70
C LEU A 148 33.03 -3.81 -41.55
N ILE A 149 32.09 -4.72 -41.33
CA ILE A 149 32.12 -5.66 -40.19
C ILE A 149 33.16 -6.76 -40.43
N GLY A 150 33.24 -7.29 -41.64
CA GLY A 150 34.19 -8.35 -41.99
C GLY A 150 35.63 -7.90 -41.80
N ARG A 151 35.98 -6.69 -42.25
CA ARG A 151 37.33 -6.13 -42.05
C ARG A 151 37.70 -5.97 -40.57
N PHE A 152 36.75 -5.58 -39.73
CA PHE A 152 36.96 -5.47 -38.29
C PHE A 152 37.15 -6.85 -37.67
N VAL A 153 36.20 -7.77 -37.88
CA VAL A 153 36.19 -9.10 -37.24
C VAL A 153 37.35 -9.99 -37.68
N SER A 154 37.86 -9.82 -38.90
CA SER A 154 39.05 -10.52 -39.38
C SER A 154 40.39 -10.00 -38.80
N SER A 155 40.38 -8.89 -38.05
CA SER A 155 41.58 -8.40 -37.37
C SER A 155 41.92 -9.29 -36.16
N PRO A 156 43.20 -9.62 -35.91
CA PRO A 156 43.61 -10.40 -34.74
C PRO A 156 43.20 -9.75 -33.41
N ASP A 157 43.14 -8.42 -33.37
CA ASP A 157 42.78 -7.67 -32.15
C ASP A 157 41.27 -7.64 -31.89
N ALA A 158 40.44 -7.94 -32.90
CA ALA A 158 38.99 -7.82 -32.78
C ALA A 158 38.40 -8.79 -31.77
N SER A 159 38.96 -10.00 -31.65
CA SER A 159 38.55 -10.98 -30.65
C SER A 159 38.74 -10.45 -29.23
N ILE A 160 39.86 -9.77 -28.96
CA ILE A 160 40.17 -9.18 -27.64
C ILE A 160 39.20 -8.03 -27.36
N VAL A 161 38.96 -7.15 -28.34
CA VAL A 161 38.05 -6.01 -28.20
C VAL A 161 36.61 -6.48 -27.98
N LEU A 162 36.12 -7.45 -28.75
CA LEU A 162 34.76 -7.99 -28.62
C LEU A 162 34.58 -8.72 -27.30
N LEU A 163 35.56 -9.53 -26.86
CA LEU A 163 35.52 -10.18 -25.56
C LEU A 163 35.50 -9.15 -24.41
N SER A 164 36.32 -8.10 -24.50
CA SER A 164 36.32 -7.01 -23.53
C SER A 164 34.96 -6.29 -23.49
N ALA A 165 34.35 -6.05 -24.66
CA ALA A 165 33.03 -5.43 -24.77
C ALA A 165 31.93 -6.30 -24.14
N VAL A 166 31.96 -7.62 -24.36
CA VAL A 166 31.03 -8.58 -23.72
C VAL A 166 31.18 -8.53 -22.19
N MET A 167 32.41 -8.57 -21.69
CA MET A 167 32.69 -8.52 -20.25
C MET A 167 32.22 -7.20 -19.62
N LEU A 168 32.51 -6.06 -20.26
CA LEU A 168 32.01 -4.76 -19.82
C LEU A 168 30.48 -4.72 -19.80
N SER A 169 29.84 -5.26 -20.84
CA SER A 169 28.38 -5.29 -20.92
C SER A 169 27.74 -6.15 -19.84
N ALA A 170 28.31 -7.32 -19.56
CA ALA A 170 27.90 -8.19 -18.46
C ALA A 170 28.09 -7.51 -17.10
N MET A 171 29.20 -6.80 -16.91
CA MET A 171 29.46 -6.01 -15.70
C MET A 171 28.41 -4.90 -15.53
N PHE A 172 28.09 -4.15 -16.59
CA PHE A 172 27.02 -3.14 -16.56
C PHE A 172 25.65 -3.74 -16.23
N PHE A 173 25.31 -4.86 -16.85
CA PHE A 173 24.09 -5.59 -16.52
C PHE A 173 24.05 -5.97 -15.04
N ALA A 174 25.11 -6.60 -14.52
CA ALA A 174 25.20 -7.00 -13.12
C ALA A 174 25.09 -5.80 -12.16
N MET A 175 25.75 -4.69 -12.47
CA MET A 175 25.67 -3.45 -11.68
C MET A 175 24.24 -2.89 -11.64
N THR A 176 23.56 -2.81 -12.79
CA THR A 176 22.18 -2.32 -12.85
C THR A 176 21.20 -3.24 -12.10
N TRP A 177 21.37 -4.55 -12.26
CA TRP A 177 20.56 -5.54 -11.54
C TRP A 177 20.79 -5.51 -10.03
N TYR A 178 22.04 -5.39 -9.59
CA TYR A 178 22.38 -5.27 -8.18
C TYR A 178 21.82 -3.97 -7.58
N GLY A 179 21.89 -2.85 -8.32
CA GLY A 179 21.28 -1.58 -7.92
C GLY A 179 19.76 -1.70 -7.72
N GLU A 180 19.06 -2.33 -8.67
CA GLU A 180 17.62 -2.61 -8.61
C GLU A 180 17.26 -3.41 -7.34
N ARG A 181 17.98 -4.51 -7.09
CA ARG A 181 17.79 -5.32 -5.88
C ARG A 181 18.03 -4.55 -4.60
N ARG A 182 19.06 -3.72 -4.56
CA ARG A 182 19.38 -2.91 -3.38
C ARG A 182 18.30 -1.88 -3.08
N THR A 183 17.76 -1.23 -4.11
CA THR A 183 16.64 -0.28 -3.93
C THR A 183 15.36 -0.98 -3.47
N GLU A 184 15.06 -2.16 -4.03
CA GLU A 184 13.90 -2.97 -3.64
C GLU A 184 14.00 -3.38 -2.16
N SER A 185 15.14 -3.93 -1.75
CA SER A 185 15.37 -4.32 -0.34
C SER A 185 15.37 -3.11 0.60
N ALA A 186 15.85 -1.95 0.15
CA ALA A 186 15.77 -0.73 0.95
C ALA A 186 14.32 -0.34 1.20
N VAL A 187 13.49 -0.24 0.15
CA VAL A 187 12.06 0.09 0.30
C VAL A 187 11.35 -0.92 1.20
N GLU A 188 11.62 -2.21 1.03
CA GLU A 188 11.05 -3.27 1.87
C GLU A 188 11.45 -3.10 3.34
N TYR A 189 12.73 -2.85 3.61
CA TYR A 189 13.24 -2.57 4.95
C TYR A 189 12.61 -1.32 5.56
N TRP A 190 12.60 -0.21 4.85
CA TRP A 190 12.02 1.06 5.33
C TRP A 190 10.49 0.98 5.52
N SER A 191 9.81 0.11 4.80
CA SER A 191 8.39 -0.20 4.98
C SER A 191 8.10 -1.23 6.09
N SER A 192 9.14 -1.83 6.67
CA SER A 192 8.99 -2.87 7.70
C SER A 192 8.78 -2.28 9.10
N ASP A 193 8.27 -3.10 10.01
CA ASP A 193 8.08 -2.73 11.41
C ASP A 193 9.41 -2.58 12.15
N ALA A 194 10.45 -3.30 11.74
CA ALA A 194 11.79 -3.19 12.33
C ALA A 194 12.41 -1.80 12.12
N CYS A 195 11.98 -1.07 11.10
CA CYS A 195 12.44 0.28 10.85
C CYS A 195 11.75 1.32 11.74
N LEU A 196 10.53 1.03 12.21
CA LEU A 196 9.77 1.93 13.07
C LEU A 196 10.55 2.28 14.35
N SER A 197 11.25 1.30 14.95
CA SER A 197 12.06 1.51 16.16
C SER A 197 13.23 2.46 15.88
N VAL A 198 13.92 2.24 14.75
CA VAL A 198 15.07 3.03 14.33
C VAL A 198 14.65 4.48 14.03
N ILE A 199 13.54 4.65 13.30
CA ILE A 199 12.99 5.98 13.01
C ILE A 199 12.59 6.68 14.31
N TRP A 200 11.93 5.96 15.22
CA TRP A 200 11.51 6.51 16.49
C TRP A 200 12.69 6.93 17.38
N GLU A 201 13.71 6.08 17.52
CA GLU A 201 14.91 6.38 18.29
C GLU A 201 15.64 7.59 17.73
N ALA A 202 15.78 7.67 16.40
CA ALA A 202 16.38 8.81 15.73
C ALA A 202 15.57 10.10 15.98
N LEU A 203 14.25 10.04 15.83
CA LEU A 203 13.33 11.14 16.05
C LEU A 203 13.39 11.65 17.50
N MET A 204 13.45 10.73 18.47
CA MET A 204 13.60 11.07 19.89
C MET A 204 14.98 11.66 20.18
N SER A 205 16.05 11.14 19.59
CA SER A 205 17.40 11.66 19.78
C SER A 205 17.57 13.08 19.21
N GLU A 206 16.89 13.38 18.10
CA GLU A 206 16.95 14.67 17.43
C GLU A 206 16.01 15.69 18.10
N GLY A 207 14.81 15.26 18.49
CA GLY A 207 13.86 16.06 19.28
C GLY A 207 14.42 16.43 20.66
N ALA A 208 15.08 15.50 21.35
CA ALA A 208 15.68 15.73 22.67
C ALA A 208 16.85 16.73 22.62
N ARG A 209 17.51 16.85 21.47
CA ARG A 209 18.58 17.86 21.25
C ARG A 209 18.02 19.25 20.99
N SER A 210 16.82 19.37 20.42
CA SER A 210 16.30 20.65 19.94
C SER A 210 15.39 21.37 20.96
N ALA A 211 14.73 20.65 21.86
CA ALA A 211 13.96 21.25 22.95
C ALA A 211 13.77 20.20 24.05
N GLY A 212 14.09 20.53 25.30
CA GLY A 212 14.13 19.58 26.42
C GLY A 212 12.85 18.78 26.73
N HIS A 213 11.75 18.94 25.98
CA HIS A 213 10.54 18.10 26.01
C HIS A 213 10.00 17.86 24.60
N ILE A 214 9.88 16.60 24.20
CA ILE A 214 9.26 16.17 22.93
C ILE A 214 7.77 16.00 23.18
N SER A 215 7.02 17.11 23.21
CA SER A 215 5.57 17.08 23.38
C SER A 215 4.82 17.01 22.05
N GLU A 216 5.41 17.54 20.97
CA GLU A 216 4.80 17.60 19.65
C GLU A 216 5.83 17.22 18.56
N ILE A 217 5.39 16.46 17.56
CA ILE A 217 6.15 16.03 16.38
C ILE A 217 5.35 16.39 15.13
N THR A 218 6.00 16.90 14.09
CA THR A 218 5.37 17.14 12.79
C THR A 218 5.59 15.98 11.82
N ALA A 219 4.72 15.84 10.82
CA ALA A 219 4.99 14.93 9.70
C ALA A 219 6.34 15.25 9.03
N GLY A 220 6.67 16.55 8.93
CA GLY A 220 7.94 17.09 8.43
C GLY A 220 9.17 16.49 9.10
N ASP A 221 9.13 16.34 10.42
CA ASP A 221 10.24 15.80 11.20
C ASP A 221 10.48 14.31 10.87
N ILE A 222 9.41 13.54 10.71
CA ILE A 222 9.48 12.12 10.34
C ILE A 222 10.03 11.98 8.91
N TYR A 223 9.59 12.82 7.97
CA TYR A 223 10.15 12.86 6.62
C TYR A 223 11.65 13.16 6.64
N ARG A 224 12.06 14.19 7.40
CA ARG A 224 13.46 14.60 7.51
C ARG A 224 14.34 13.49 8.08
N VAL A 225 13.88 12.80 9.12
CA VAL A 225 14.61 11.68 9.74
C VAL A 225 14.78 10.54 8.73
N ILE A 226 13.72 10.16 8.00
CA ILE A 226 13.81 9.10 6.98
C ILE A 226 14.73 9.51 5.83
N ASP A 227 14.66 10.76 5.36
CA ASP A 227 15.57 11.26 4.33
C ASP A 227 17.03 11.31 4.82
N MET A 228 17.27 11.74 6.06
CA MET A 228 18.60 11.75 6.67
C MET A 228 19.18 10.35 6.80
N LEU A 229 18.42 9.39 7.32
CA LEU A 229 18.90 8.03 7.51
C LEU A 229 19.12 7.30 6.18
N SER A 230 18.22 7.48 5.21
CA SER A 230 18.36 6.90 3.88
C SER A 230 19.52 7.51 3.09
N SER A 231 19.73 8.82 3.18
CA SER A 231 20.84 9.53 2.52
C SER A 231 22.20 9.31 3.20
N GLY A 232 22.24 9.09 4.52
CA GLY A 232 23.45 8.74 5.25
C GLY A 232 24.08 7.42 4.78
N TYR A 233 23.24 6.44 4.46
CA TYR A 233 23.67 5.16 3.89
C TYR A 233 24.25 5.32 2.48
N TYR A 234 23.67 6.21 1.67
CA TYR A 234 24.17 6.58 0.35
C TYR A 234 25.53 7.28 0.42
N ARG A 235 25.70 8.24 1.34
CA ARG A 235 26.93 9.05 1.48
C ARG A 235 28.16 8.21 1.85
N ARG A 236 27.99 7.10 2.59
CA ARG A 236 29.07 6.18 2.96
C ARG A 236 29.58 5.31 1.79
N LEU A 237 28.78 5.07 0.76
CA LEU A 237 29.25 4.40 -0.47
C LEU A 237 30.01 5.36 -1.40
N VAL A 238 29.53 6.59 -1.52
CA VAL A 238 30.10 7.62 -2.43
C VAL A 238 31.49 8.07 -1.98
N SER A 239 31.89 7.82 -0.73
CA SER A 239 33.22 8.16 -0.21
C SER A 239 34.36 7.34 -0.83
N THR A 240 34.05 6.27 -1.58
CA THR A 240 35.07 5.53 -2.33
C THR A 240 35.23 6.10 -3.75
N PRO A 241 36.42 6.61 -4.13
CA PRO A 241 36.62 7.37 -5.36
C PRO A 241 36.37 6.55 -6.64
N ILE A 242 36.58 5.24 -6.58
CA ILE A 242 36.38 4.30 -7.70
C ILE A 242 34.89 4.18 -8.07
N PHE A 243 33.99 4.27 -7.08
CA PHE A 243 32.55 4.09 -7.28
C PHE A 243 31.80 5.41 -7.44
N ARG A 244 32.46 6.56 -7.28
CA ARG A 244 31.84 7.89 -7.39
C ARG A 244 31.08 8.16 -8.70
N PRO A 245 31.58 7.82 -9.90
CA PRO A 245 30.81 8.00 -11.14
C PRO A 245 29.63 7.03 -11.25
N TYR A 246 29.71 5.87 -10.58
CA TYR A 246 28.68 4.85 -10.56
C TYR A 246 27.72 5.00 -9.36
N ALA A 247 27.99 5.92 -8.44
CA ALA A 247 27.23 6.08 -7.20
C ALA A 247 25.78 6.50 -7.44
N SER A 248 25.50 7.21 -8.53
CA SER A 248 24.14 7.54 -8.95
C SER A 248 23.36 6.32 -9.47
N MET A 249 24.05 5.29 -9.95
CA MET A 249 23.47 4.02 -10.43
C MET A 249 23.46 2.93 -9.35
N LEU A 250 24.47 2.89 -8.48
CA LEU A 250 24.65 1.86 -7.45
C LEU A 250 24.10 2.27 -6.08
N GLY A 251 23.93 3.57 -5.85
CA GLY A 251 23.42 4.06 -4.58
C GLY A 251 21.90 3.94 -4.52
N ALA A 252 21.42 3.17 -3.55
CA ALA A 252 20.01 3.04 -3.23
C ALA A 252 19.52 4.31 -2.54
N ARG A 253 19.31 5.38 -3.32
CA ARG A 253 18.62 6.57 -2.83
C ARG A 253 17.13 6.34 -3.02
N LEU A 254 16.37 6.44 -1.93
CA LEU A 254 14.92 6.44 -2.02
C LEU A 254 14.48 7.67 -2.83
N ASP A 255 13.52 7.48 -3.72
CA ASP A 255 12.87 8.59 -4.40
C ASP A 255 12.04 9.39 -3.40
N HIS A 256 11.86 10.70 -3.65
CA HIS A 256 11.14 11.56 -2.72
C HIS A 256 9.69 11.09 -2.50
N ALA A 257 9.03 10.62 -3.56
CA ALA A 257 7.68 10.06 -3.46
C ALA A 257 7.66 8.75 -2.65
N SER A 258 8.72 7.94 -2.69
CA SER A 258 8.83 6.74 -1.85
C SER A 258 9.04 7.11 -0.38
N VAL A 259 9.90 8.09 -0.08
CA VAL A 259 10.10 8.61 1.28
C VAL A 259 8.77 9.12 1.85
N GLU A 260 8.00 9.85 1.05
CA GLU A 260 6.72 10.39 1.49
C GLU A 260 5.73 9.28 1.87
N LYS A 261 5.55 8.29 0.98
CA LYS A 261 4.68 7.13 1.23
C LYS A 261 5.15 6.29 2.41
N ILE A 262 6.47 6.12 2.57
CA ILE A 262 7.05 5.39 3.72
C ILE A 262 6.72 6.13 5.01
N ALA A 263 6.92 7.44 5.07
CA ALA A 263 6.64 8.18 6.30
C ALA A 263 5.14 8.17 6.63
N ALA A 264 4.25 8.32 5.64
CA ALA A 264 2.81 8.21 5.85
C ALA A 264 2.43 6.85 6.47
N LEU A 265 3.00 5.76 5.95
CA LEU A 265 2.82 4.41 6.48
C LEU A 265 3.35 4.27 7.91
N GLN A 266 4.52 4.83 8.21
CA GLN A 266 5.09 4.77 9.57
C GLN A 266 4.32 5.65 10.56
N ILE A 267 3.83 6.82 10.14
CA ILE A 267 2.92 7.67 10.92
C ILE A 267 1.66 6.89 11.28
N GLN A 268 1.03 6.23 10.30
CA GLN A 268 -0.16 5.44 10.54
C GLN A 268 0.09 4.34 11.57
N ARG A 269 1.21 3.62 11.48
CA ARG A 269 1.61 2.62 12.49
C ARG A 269 1.86 3.20 13.87
N LEU A 270 2.46 4.39 13.97
CA LEU A 270 2.66 5.06 15.26
C LEU A 270 1.31 5.45 15.90
N ILE A 271 0.32 5.84 15.08
CA ILE A 271 -1.05 6.11 15.54
C ILE A 271 -1.73 4.82 15.99
N GLU A 272 -1.67 3.74 15.20
CA GLU A 272 -2.24 2.42 15.54
C GLU A 272 -1.67 1.86 16.86
N ARG A 273 -0.38 2.11 17.11
CA ARG A 273 0.31 1.71 18.35
C ARG A 273 0.04 2.64 19.53
N GLY A 274 -0.69 3.75 19.32
CA GLY A 274 -0.98 4.74 20.36
C GLY A 274 0.25 5.53 20.83
N VAL A 275 1.32 5.57 20.03
CA VAL A 275 2.55 6.31 20.36
C VAL A 275 2.36 7.80 20.10
N ILE A 276 1.61 8.12 19.04
CA ILE A 276 1.31 9.49 18.65
C ILE A 276 -0.20 9.66 18.43
N SER A 277 -0.75 10.79 18.84
CA SER A 277 -2.14 11.18 18.58
C SER A 277 -2.21 12.46 17.75
N ARG A 278 -3.11 12.49 16.77
CA ARG A 278 -3.25 13.66 15.87
C ARG A 278 -3.83 14.84 16.64
N VAL A 279 -3.19 16.00 16.56
CA VAL A 279 -3.69 17.23 17.16
C VAL A 279 -4.47 18.01 16.11
N GLU A 280 -5.77 18.15 16.31
CA GLU A 280 -6.60 19.02 15.46
C GLU A 280 -6.35 20.49 15.83
N ARG A 281 -5.36 21.09 15.17
CA ARG A 281 -5.16 22.55 15.15
C ARG A 281 -5.31 23.04 13.70
N PRO A 282 -5.88 24.23 13.47
CA PRO A 282 -5.87 24.87 12.16
C PRO A 282 -4.46 25.37 11.85
N SER A 283 -3.59 24.47 11.40
CA SER A 283 -2.24 24.78 10.91
C SER A 283 -2.01 24.11 9.55
N LEU A 284 -1.15 24.72 8.74
CA LEU A 284 -0.74 24.17 7.45
C LEU A 284 -0.01 22.81 7.59
N GLU A 285 0.57 22.55 8.76
CA GLU A 285 1.25 21.30 9.08
C GLU A 285 0.45 20.47 10.07
N THR A 286 0.32 19.17 9.79
CA THR A 286 -0.26 18.20 10.72
C THR A 286 0.72 17.94 11.86
N ARG A 287 0.27 18.23 13.08
CA ARG A 287 1.03 17.97 14.32
C ARG A 287 0.49 16.75 15.04
N TYR A 288 1.40 16.02 15.66
CA TYR A 288 1.12 14.84 16.47
C TYR A 288 1.64 15.07 17.88
N LYS A 289 0.82 14.76 18.87
CA LYS A 289 1.21 14.76 20.28
C LYS A 289 1.82 13.41 20.61
N VAL A 290 2.95 13.41 21.31
CA VAL A 290 3.58 12.17 21.77
C VAL A 290 2.93 11.76 23.10
N GLU A 291 2.39 10.56 23.14
CA GLU A 291 1.93 9.95 24.39
C GLU A 291 3.10 9.19 25.01
N LEU A 292 3.91 9.90 25.81
CA LEU A 292 4.92 9.30 26.68
C LEU A 292 4.25 8.65 27.90
N ASP A 293 3.34 7.70 27.67
CA ASP A 293 2.87 6.86 28.76
C ASP A 293 3.99 5.85 29.06
N GLY A 294 4.48 5.81 30.29
CA GLY A 294 5.74 5.17 30.71
C GLY A 294 5.83 3.64 30.58
N ARG A 295 5.21 3.04 29.55
CA ARG A 295 5.39 1.64 29.21
C ARG A 295 6.62 1.50 28.31
N PRO A 296 7.63 0.68 28.69
CA PRO A 296 8.67 0.30 27.75
C PRO A 296 7.98 -0.35 26.55
N MET A 297 8.35 0.09 25.35
CA MET A 297 7.84 -0.49 24.11
C MET A 297 8.00 -2.00 24.17
N GLY A 298 6.87 -2.72 24.20
CA GLY A 298 6.84 -4.16 24.01
C GLY A 298 7.11 -4.46 22.55
N TRP A 299 8.37 -4.49 22.15
CA TRP A 299 8.80 -5.09 20.89
C TRP A 299 8.82 -6.60 21.09
N SER A 300 7.69 -7.25 20.89
CA SER A 300 7.60 -8.71 20.70
C SER A 300 7.43 -9.02 19.22
#